data_AF-A0A410UGI3-F1
#
_entry.id   AF-A0A410UGI3-F1
#
_cell.length_a   1.000
_cell.length_b   1.000
_cell.length_c   1.000
_cell.angle_alpha   90.00
_cell.angle_beta   90.00
_cell.angle_gamma   90.00
#
_symmetry.space_group_name_H-M   'P 1'
#
loop_
_entity.id
_entity.type
_entity.pdbx_description
1 polymer ?
#
loop_
_entity_poly.entity_id
_entity_poly.type
_entity_poly.pdbx_seq_one_letter_code
_entity_poly.pdbx_strand_id
1 'polypeptide(L)'
;MVDIACGPGYHAKAFAARGIQAYALDLQPEMIEFARGLEPQTNGLIDYFACDMRDFTLPAPVDLALNSFDSIDCLETQEQIINHFRTVATNLTPGGLYVIELTHPRDCSMWDYGNFQYKGERDGVRVVIDWAVNKPSADPLTQVVECEVVMTVNEYGERKVFREQARERFTTFQEFSALAKLSGAMSLLDCYGDYRLDQPFDNSHDARRMVIVLQANKTS
;
A
#
# COMPACT_ATOMS: atom_id res chain seq x y z
N MET A 1 1.57 -2.85 -15.49
CA MET A 1 1.39 -3.03 -14.03
C MET A 1 0.55 -1.89 -13.49
N VAL A 2 -0.09 -2.06 -12.34
CA VAL A 2 -0.79 -0.97 -11.63
C VAL A 2 -0.24 -0.79 -10.22
N ASP A 3 0.06 0.44 -9.85
CA ASP A 3 0.50 0.90 -8.53
C ASP A 3 -0.70 1.58 -7.84
N ILE A 4 -1.26 0.92 -6.82
CA ILE A 4 -2.52 1.28 -6.15
C ILE A 4 -2.20 2.00 -4.84
N ALA A 5 -2.80 3.18 -4.65
CA ALA A 5 -2.41 4.14 -3.61
C ALA A 5 -0.94 4.55 -3.77
N CYS A 6 -0.62 5.00 -4.98
CA CYS A 6 0.75 5.15 -5.45
C CYS A 6 1.53 6.30 -4.80
N GLY A 7 0.85 7.24 -4.13
CA GLY A 7 1.46 8.44 -3.56
C GLY A 7 2.34 9.16 -4.60
N PRO A 8 3.66 9.33 -4.36
CA PRO A 8 4.59 9.93 -5.33
C PRO A 8 4.85 9.11 -6.62
N GLY A 9 4.28 7.90 -6.74
CA GLY A 9 4.36 7.03 -7.91
C GLY A 9 5.72 6.38 -8.13
N TYR A 10 6.49 6.12 -7.07
CA TYR A 10 7.86 5.60 -7.18
C TYR A 10 7.93 4.22 -7.83
N HIS A 11 6.99 3.32 -7.52
CA HIS A 11 6.99 1.98 -8.12
C HIS A 11 6.58 2.03 -9.59
N ALA A 12 5.49 2.72 -9.93
CA ALA A 12 5.11 2.95 -11.32
C ALA A 12 6.27 3.52 -12.17
N LYS A 13 7.03 4.48 -11.64
CA LYS A 13 8.25 5.03 -12.27
C LYS A 13 9.35 4.00 -12.46
N ALA A 14 9.62 3.19 -11.43
CA ALA A 14 10.60 2.12 -11.53
C ALA A 14 10.24 1.10 -12.62
N PHE A 15 8.96 0.76 -12.79
CA PHE A 15 8.50 -0.13 -13.86
C PHE A 15 8.57 0.54 -15.24
N ALA A 16 8.12 1.79 -15.37
CA ALA A 16 8.20 2.54 -16.62
C ALA A 16 9.64 2.72 -17.12
N ALA A 17 10.60 2.96 -16.21
CA ALA A 17 12.02 3.02 -16.53
C ALA A 17 12.59 1.71 -17.11
N ARG A 18 11.88 0.58 -16.92
CA ARG A 18 12.19 -0.73 -17.51
C ARG A 18 11.40 -1.02 -18.80
N GLY A 19 10.68 -0.03 -19.33
CA GLY A 19 9.88 -0.15 -20.55
C GLY A 19 8.52 -0.82 -20.36
N ILE A 20 8.04 -0.93 -19.11
CA ILE A 20 6.75 -1.56 -18.79
C ILE A 20 5.68 -0.46 -18.67
N GLN A 21 4.57 -0.60 -19.39
CA GLN A 21 3.40 0.26 -19.20
C GLN A 21 2.92 0.15 -17.74
N ALA A 22 2.86 1.29 -17.06
CA ALA A 22 2.41 1.40 -15.69
C ALA A 22 1.16 2.29 -15.60
N TYR A 23 0.30 1.95 -14.65
CA TYR A 23 -0.82 2.77 -14.22
C TYR A 23 -0.58 3.13 -12.76
N ALA A 24 -0.72 4.40 -12.41
CA ALA A 24 -0.51 4.88 -11.05
C ALA A 24 -1.80 5.53 -10.56
N LEU A 25 -2.37 5.02 -9.47
CA LEU A 25 -3.63 5.52 -8.95
C LEU A 25 -3.54 5.87 -7.47
N ASP A 26 -4.18 6.97 -7.11
CA ASP A 26 -4.25 7.48 -5.74
C ASP A 26 -5.61 8.17 -5.54
N LEU A 27 -6.10 8.20 -4.30
CA LEU A 27 -7.38 8.83 -4.00
C LEU A 27 -7.30 10.36 -4.14
N GLN A 28 -6.13 10.95 -3.81
CA GLN A 28 -5.97 12.40 -3.73
C GLN A 28 -5.46 12.98 -5.07
N PRO A 29 -6.23 13.86 -5.74
CA PRO A 29 -5.79 14.50 -6.98
C PRO A 29 -4.46 15.25 -6.84
N GLU A 30 -4.23 15.92 -5.72
CA GLU A 30 -2.99 16.65 -5.43
C GLU A 30 -1.79 15.71 -5.38
N MET A 31 -1.97 14.48 -4.89
CA MET A 31 -0.90 13.49 -4.91
C MET A 31 -0.57 13.01 -6.31
N ILE A 32 -1.58 12.86 -7.17
CA ILE A 32 -1.39 12.53 -8.58
C ILE A 32 -0.65 13.66 -9.31
N GLU A 33 -1.01 14.91 -9.05
CA GLU A 33 -0.30 16.07 -9.62
C GLU A 33 1.16 16.10 -9.16
N PHE A 34 1.42 15.87 -7.87
CA PHE A 34 2.77 15.77 -7.33
C PHE A 34 3.57 14.62 -7.96
N ALA A 35 2.97 13.42 -8.05
CA ALA A 35 3.59 12.26 -8.67
C ALA A 35 3.99 12.51 -10.13
N ARG A 36 3.12 13.22 -10.88
CA ARG A 36 3.37 13.61 -12.26
C ARG A 36 4.47 14.67 -12.39
N GLY A 37 4.56 15.61 -11.45
CA GLY A 37 5.54 16.71 -11.47
C GLY A 37 6.98 16.31 -11.10
N LEU A 38 7.17 15.17 -10.45
CA LEU A 38 8.48 14.59 -10.14
C LEU A 38 9.07 13.89 -11.40
N GLU A 39 9.82 14.63 -12.24
CA GLU A 39 10.43 14.24 -13.53
C GLU A 39 11.76 13.41 -13.45
N PRO A 40 12.29 12.82 -14.57
CA PRO A 40 11.76 12.70 -15.95
C PRO A 40 11.85 11.25 -16.56
N GLN A 41 11.43 11.06 -17.82
CA GLN A 41 11.80 9.89 -18.66
C GLN A 41 11.04 8.57 -18.42
N THR A 42 9.72 8.63 -18.26
CA THR A 42 8.90 7.40 -18.40
C THR A 42 8.54 7.11 -19.85
N ASN A 43 8.98 7.93 -20.82
CA ASN A 43 8.59 7.87 -22.23
C ASN A 43 7.06 7.83 -22.45
N GLY A 44 6.28 8.42 -21.54
CA GLY A 44 4.82 8.38 -21.60
C GLY A 44 4.24 7.01 -21.21
N LEU A 45 4.99 6.14 -20.54
CA LEU A 45 4.56 4.80 -20.11
C LEU A 45 3.87 4.81 -18.74
N ILE A 46 3.46 5.97 -18.22
CA ILE A 46 2.64 6.05 -17.00
C ILE A 46 1.40 6.87 -17.27
N ASP A 47 0.23 6.23 -17.08
CA ASP A 47 -1.02 6.95 -16.93
C ASP A 47 -1.39 7.07 -15.45
N TYR A 48 -1.81 8.26 -15.06
CA TYR A 48 -2.12 8.60 -13.68
C TYR A 48 -3.63 8.82 -13.48
N PHE A 49 -4.19 8.26 -12.41
CA PHE A 49 -5.62 8.34 -12.10
C PHE A 49 -5.84 8.80 -10.65
N ALA A 50 -6.62 9.87 -10.49
CA ALA A 50 -7.18 10.23 -9.19
C ALA A 50 -8.49 9.47 -9.01
N CYS A 51 -8.46 8.34 -8.29
CA CYS A 51 -9.62 7.47 -8.14
C CYS A 51 -9.56 6.61 -6.86
N ASP A 52 -10.72 6.08 -6.49
CA ASP A 52 -10.86 5.16 -5.37
C ASP A 52 -10.34 3.76 -5.73
N MET A 53 -9.48 3.18 -4.89
CA MET A 53 -8.97 1.81 -5.12
C MET A 53 -10.07 0.73 -5.11
N ARG A 54 -11.27 1.06 -4.63
CA ARG A 54 -12.43 0.16 -4.60
C ARG A 54 -13.22 0.20 -5.91
N ASP A 55 -13.04 1.21 -6.75
CA ASP A 55 -13.81 1.39 -7.99
C ASP A 55 -12.97 2.11 -9.06
N PHE A 56 -12.31 1.31 -9.91
CA PHE A 56 -11.53 1.82 -11.04
C PHE A 56 -11.53 0.83 -12.20
N THR A 57 -11.27 1.34 -13.40
CA THR A 57 -11.09 0.55 -14.61
C THR A 57 -9.90 1.08 -15.38
N LEU A 58 -8.94 0.21 -15.66
CA LEU A 58 -7.73 0.54 -16.40
C LEU A 58 -8.01 0.54 -17.92
N PRO A 59 -7.24 1.32 -18.71
CA PRO A 59 -7.35 1.29 -20.17
C PRO A 59 -7.06 -0.09 -20.78
N ALA A 60 -6.22 -0.90 -20.13
CA ALA A 60 -5.93 -2.29 -20.48
C ALA A 60 -5.61 -3.11 -19.23
N PRO A 61 -5.92 -4.42 -19.22
CA PRO A 61 -5.56 -5.28 -18.11
C PRO A 61 -4.04 -5.42 -17.96
N VAL A 62 -3.58 -5.69 -16.74
CA VAL A 62 -2.15 -5.84 -16.42
C VAL A 62 -1.85 -7.18 -15.77
N ASP A 63 -0.61 -7.63 -15.86
CA ASP A 63 -0.19 -8.90 -15.23
C ASP A 63 0.15 -8.77 -13.74
N LEU A 64 0.33 -7.54 -13.25
CA LEU A 64 0.75 -7.24 -11.89
C LEU A 64 0.07 -5.98 -11.35
N ALA A 65 -0.55 -6.12 -10.17
CA ALA A 65 -0.96 -5.03 -9.30
C ALA A 65 -0.08 -4.99 -8.04
N LEU A 66 0.16 -3.79 -7.52
CA LEU A 66 0.94 -3.54 -6.31
C LEU A 66 0.18 -2.58 -5.39
N ASN A 67 0.13 -2.90 -4.10
CA ASN A 67 -0.24 -1.99 -3.03
C ASN A 67 0.82 -2.12 -1.93
N SER A 68 1.45 -1.03 -1.52
CA SER A 68 2.60 -1.06 -0.62
C SER A 68 2.48 -0.04 0.49
N PHE A 69 3.34 -0.15 1.49
CA PHE A 69 3.39 0.72 2.66
C PHE A 69 2.06 0.77 3.41
N ASP A 70 1.47 -0.41 3.68
CA ASP A 70 0.25 -0.54 4.49
C ASP A 70 -0.98 0.18 3.89
N SER A 71 -0.91 0.63 2.63
CA SER A 71 -1.93 1.52 2.05
C SER A 71 -3.34 0.92 2.00
N ILE A 72 -3.46 -0.40 1.96
CA ILE A 72 -4.75 -1.10 2.00
C ILE A 72 -5.46 -0.94 3.35
N ASP A 73 -4.76 -0.59 4.43
CA ASP A 73 -5.33 -0.49 5.77
C ASP A 73 -6.34 0.67 5.91
N CYS A 74 -6.36 1.61 4.96
CA CYS A 74 -7.43 2.62 4.89
C CYS A 74 -8.81 2.02 4.54
N LEU A 75 -8.89 0.75 4.14
CA LEU A 75 -10.15 0.04 3.94
C LEU A 75 -10.68 -0.49 5.28
N GLU A 76 -11.65 0.22 5.83
CA GLU A 76 -12.13 0.03 7.20
C GLU A 76 -13.09 -1.15 7.40
N THR A 77 -13.59 -1.77 6.32
CA THR A 77 -14.52 -2.90 6.43
C THR A 77 -14.14 -4.07 5.53
N GLN A 78 -14.59 -5.26 5.92
CA GLN A 78 -14.40 -6.48 5.14
C GLN A 78 -15.02 -6.37 3.74
N GLU A 79 -16.19 -5.72 3.63
CA GLU A 79 -16.87 -5.47 2.35
C GLU A 79 -16.04 -4.55 1.45
N GLN A 80 -15.39 -3.54 2.02
CA GLN A 80 -14.51 -2.65 1.26
C GLN A 80 -13.30 -3.41 0.70
N ILE A 81 -12.66 -4.26 1.52
CA ILE A 81 -11.54 -5.12 1.10
C ILE A 81 -12.00 -6.13 0.02
N ILE A 82 -13.15 -6.77 0.21
CA ILE A 82 -13.73 -7.70 -0.77
C ILE A 82 -14.02 -7.00 -2.10
N ASN A 83 -14.61 -5.80 -2.05
CA ASN A 83 -14.89 -5.02 -3.25
C ASN A 83 -13.59 -4.61 -3.95
N HIS A 84 -12.61 -4.15 -3.19
CA HIS A 84 -11.28 -3.84 -3.69
C HIS A 84 -10.63 -5.05 -4.40
N PHE A 85 -10.65 -6.26 -3.80
CA PHE A 85 -10.13 -7.46 -4.46
C PHE A 85 -10.85 -7.81 -5.76
N ARG A 86 -12.17 -7.62 -5.83
CA ARG A 86 -12.93 -7.80 -7.08
C ARG A 86 -12.50 -6.78 -8.14
N THR A 87 -12.40 -5.52 -7.76
CA THR A 87 -11.99 -4.42 -8.66
C THR A 87 -10.56 -4.62 -9.16
N VAL A 88 -9.63 -5.04 -8.32
CA VAL A 88 -8.27 -5.36 -8.78
C VAL A 88 -8.31 -6.54 -9.76
N ALA A 89 -9.05 -7.60 -9.44
CA ALA A 89 -9.10 -8.80 -10.28
C ALA A 89 -9.69 -8.52 -11.67
N THR A 90 -10.70 -7.65 -11.80
CA THR A 90 -11.26 -7.27 -13.11
C THR A 90 -10.27 -6.50 -13.98
N ASN A 91 -9.24 -5.92 -13.39
CA ASN A 91 -8.19 -5.17 -14.07
C ASN A 91 -6.90 -5.98 -14.28
N LEU A 92 -6.88 -7.25 -13.84
CA LEU A 92 -5.76 -8.16 -14.05
C LEU A 92 -6.02 -9.08 -15.25
N THR A 93 -4.94 -9.51 -15.91
CA THR A 93 -5.01 -10.63 -16.86
C THR A 93 -5.35 -11.94 -16.12
N PRO A 94 -5.90 -12.96 -16.79
CA PRO A 94 -6.16 -14.25 -16.17
C PRO A 94 -4.88 -14.86 -15.56
N GLY A 95 -4.87 -15.09 -14.24
CA GLY A 95 -3.68 -15.54 -13.51
C GLY A 95 -2.67 -14.45 -13.16
N GLY A 96 -2.99 -13.19 -13.44
CA GLY A 96 -2.22 -12.02 -13.00
C GLY A 96 -2.12 -11.95 -11.47
N LEU A 97 -1.07 -11.28 -10.99
CA LEU A 97 -0.71 -11.24 -9.58
C LEU A 97 -1.11 -9.91 -8.95
N TYR A 98 -1.54 -9.97 -7.69
CA TYR A 98 -1.67 -8.81 -6.82
C TYR A 98 -0.75 -8.99 -5.62
N VAL A 99 0.18 -8.05 -5.45
CA VAL A 99 1.14 -8.03 -4.35
C VAL A 99 0.74 -6.92 -3.38
N ILE A 100 0.58 -7.29 -2.11
CA ILE A 100 0.25 -6.38 -1.02
C ILE A 100 1.39 -6.45 -0.01
N GLU A 101 2.01 -5.33 0.30
CA GLU A 101 3.04 -5.25 1.34
C GLU A 101 2.52 -4.50 2.56
N LEU A 102 2.65 -5.17 3.70
CA LEU A 102 2.28 -4.66 5.00
C LEU A 102 3.42 -4.84 6.02
N THR A 103 3.35 -4.08 7.09
CA THR A 103 4.13 -4.26 8.30
C THR A 103 3.92 -5.67 8.87
N HIS A 104 4.99 -6.27 9.38
CA HIS A 104 4.91 -7.62 9.93
C HIS A 104 4.04 -7.64 11.22
N PRO A 105 3.10 -8.60 11.40
CA PRO A 105 2.24 -8.69 12.59
C PRO A 105 2.94 -8.91 13.94
N ARG A 106 4.28 -9.04 13.93
CA ARG A 106 5.11 -9.09 15.15
C ARG A 106 5.41 -7.67 15.64
N ASP A 107 5.48 -6.73 14.71
CA ASP A 107 5.95 -5.37 14.95
C ASP A 107 4.75 -4.39 15.11
N CYS A 108 3.54 -4.82 14.77
CA CYS A 108 2.27 -4.13 15.03
C CYS A 108 1.13 -5.12 15.31
N SER A 109 0.16 -4.74 16.15
CA SER A 109 -1.00 -5.56 16.51
C SER A 109 -2.20 -4.69 16.93
N MET A 110 -3.37 -5.31 17.10
CA MET A 110 -4.58 -4.62 17.59
C MET A 110 -4.40 -3.92 18.95
N TRP A 111 -3.44 -4.35 19.76
CA TRP A 111 -3.24 -3.83 21.12
C TRP A 111 -2.02 -2.91 21.25
N ASP A 112 -1.14 -2.96 20.25
CA ASP A 112 0.08 -2.19 20.19
C ASP A 112 0.35 -1.86 18.73
N TYR A 113 0.11 -0.60 18.36
CA TYR A 113 0.37 -0.12 17.00
C TYR A 113 1.85 -0.28 16.62
N GLY A 114 2.77 -0.33 17.59
CA GLY A 114 4.20 -0.33 17.35
C GLY A 114 4.78 1.09 17.37
N ASN A 115 6.08 1.20 17.08
CA ASN A 115 6.79 2.48 17.04
C ASN A 115 7.46 2.66 15.68
N PHE A 116 6.87 3.47 14.81
CA PHE A 116 7.38 3.73 13.46
C PHE A 116 7.82 5.18 13.33
N GLN A 117 9.10 5.36 12.99
CA GLN A 117 9.69 6.66 12.75
C GLN A 117 10.48 6.63 11.44
N TYR A 118 10.16 7.58 10.56
CA TYR A 118 10.82 7.73 9.27
C TYR A 118 11.56 9.05 9.22
N LYS A 119 12.75 9.05 8.63
CA LYS A 119 13.60 10.25 8.52
C LYS A 119 14.16 10.37 7.11
N GLY A 120 14.15 11.59 6.60
CA GLY A 120 14.76 11.94 5.33
C GLY A 120 15.44 13.30 5.40
N GLU A 121 16.48 13.47 4.59
CA GLU A 121 17.13 14.76 4.39
C GLU A 121 17.44 14.93 2.91
N ARG A 122 17.08 16.08 2.35
CA ARG A 122 17.39 16.45 0.96
C ARG A 122 17.50 17.97 0.88
N ASP A 123 18.53 18.44 0.18
CA ASP A 123 18.74 19.87 -0.11
C ASP A 123 18.62 20.78 1.13
N GLY A 124 19.17 20.35 2.26
CA GLY A 124 19.13 21.11 3.53
C GLY A 124 17.79 21.08 4.27
N VAL A 125 16.80 20.36 3.75
CA VAL A 125 15.50 20.12 4.41
C VAL A 125 15.52 18.74 5.06
N ARG A 126 15.34 18.69 6.38
CA ARG A 126 15.23 17.45 7.15
C ARG A 126 13.79 17.22 7.57
N VAL A 127 13.26 16.04 7.27
CA VAL A 127 11.91 15.61 7.64
C VAL A 127 12.00 14.43 8.59
N VAL A 128 11.21 14.47 9.67
CA VAL A 128 10.97 13.35 10.58
C VAL A 128 9.47 13.13 10.64
N ILE A 129 9.04 11.89 10.41
CA ILE A 129 7.64 11.47 10.52
C ILE A 129 7.57 10.47 11.66
N ASP A 130 6.78 10.81 12.67
CA ASP A 130 6.45 9.96 13.80
C ASP A 130 5.02 9.46 13.60
N TRP A 131 4.87 8.15 13.40
CA TRP A 131 3.56 7.53 13.22
C TRP A 131 2.94 7.14 14.56
N ALA A 132 1.62 7.28 14.68
CA ALA A 132 0.84 6.85 15.84
C ALA A 132 1.37 7.39 17.19
N VAL A 133 1.67 8.69 17.27
CA VAL A 133 2.22 9.32 18.49
C VAL A 133 1.26 9.23 19.70
N ASN A 134 -0.03 9.04 19.42
CA ASN A 134 -1.08 8.84 20.41
C ASN A 134 -1.15 7.39 20.94
N LYS A 135 -0.33 6.48 20.41
CA LYS A 135 -0.26 5.05 20.80
C LYS A 135 -1.65 4.39 20.85
N PRO A 136 -2.37 4.36 19.72
CA PRO A 136 -3.72 3.85 19.69
C PRO A 136 -3.75 2.33 19.86
N SER A 137 -4.87 1.84 20.35
CA SER A 137 -5.26 0.43 20.27
C SER A 137 -6.49 0.33 19.38
N ALA A 138 -6.61 -0.73 18.59
CA ALA A 138 -7.76 -0.96 17.73
C ALA A 138 -9.03 -1.16 18.56
N ASP A 139 -10.16 -0.67 18.03
CA ASP A 139 -11.47 -1.10 18.50
C ASP A 139 -11.62 -2.61 18.23
N PRO A 140 -11.85 -3.45 19.25
CA PRO A 140 -11.87 -4.90 19.09
C PRO A 140 -13.05 -5.43 18.25
N LEU A 141 -14.08 -4.60 18.00
CA LEU A 141 -15.25 -4.98 17.19
C LEU A 141 -15.05 -4.64 15.72
N THR A 142 -14.41 -3.51 15.43
CA THR A 142 -14.23 -3.02 14.04
C THR A 142 -12.83 -3.28 13.51
N GLN A 143 -11.86 -3.51 14.40
CA GLN A 143 -10.43 -3.61 14.15
C GLN A 143 -9.79 -2.31 13.63
N VAL A 144 -10.47 -1.17 13.79
CA VAL A 144 -10.00 0.13 13.33
C VAL A 144 -9.29 0.89 14.45
N VAL A 145 -8.17 1.52 14.12
CA VAL A 145 -7.48 2.50 14.96
C VAL A 145 -7.66 3.91 14.40
N GLU A 146 -7.60 4.90 15.29
CA GLU A 146 -7.38 6.30 14.95
C GLU A 146 -5.94 6.66 15.34
N CYS A 147 -5.05 6.77 14.37
CA CYS A 147 -3.65 7.11 14.61
C CYS A 147 -3.39 8.60 14.35
N GLU A 148 -2.58 9.21 15.21
CA GLU A 148 -2.07 10.58 15.01
C GLU A 148 -0.67 10.50 14.42
N VAL A 149 -0.48 11.08 13.23
CA VAL A 149 0.81 11.17 12.55
C VAL A 149 1.35 12.59 12.70
N VAL A 150 2.61 12.71 13.12
CA VAL A 150 3.30 13.99 13.29
C VAL A 150 4.48 14.07 12.35
N MET A 151 4.45 15.05 11.43
CA MET A 151 5.57 15.34 10.55
C MET A 151 6.26 16.63 11.01
N THR A 152 7.53 16.54 11.39
CA THR A 152 8.40 17.67 11.69
C THR A 152 9.33 17.94 10.51
N VAL A 153 9.21 19.13 9.91
CA VAL A 153 10.08 19.61 8.83
C VAL A 153 11.00 20.69 9.39
N ASN A 154 12.32 20.50 9.24
CA ASN A 154 13.32 21.50 9.55
C ASN A 154 13.94 21.99 8.24
N GLU A 155 13.69 23.24 7.89
CA GLU A 155 14.09 23.86 6.65
C GLU A 155 14.93 25.10 7.00
N TYR A 156 16.25 25.03 6.79
CA TYR A 156 17.17 26.15 7.02
C TYR A 156 17.09 26.80 8.42
N GLY A 157 16.81 26.00 9.46
CA GLY A 157 16.67 26.46 10.84
C GLY A 157 15.24 26.85 11.25
N GLU A 158 14.29 26.88 10.32
CA GLU A 158 12.87 27.01 10.62
C GLU A 158 12.26 25.62 10.84
N ARG A 159 11.54 25.46 11.96
CA ARG A 159 10.84 24.22 12.31
C ARG A 159 9.35 24.36 12.05
N LYS A 160 8.81 23.55 11.14
CA LYS A 160 7.38 23.38 10.86
C LYS A 160 6.91 22.02 11.37
N VAL A 161 5.70 21.95 11.91
CA VAL A 161 5.10 20.72 12.44
C VAL A 161 3.70 20.57 11.87
N PHE A 162 3.44 19.44 11.25
CA PHE A 162 2.15 19.04 10.70
C PHE A 162 1.62 17.86 11.51
N ARG A 163 0.30 17.85 11.73
CA ARG A 163 -0.41 16.77 12.44
C ARG A 163 -1.56 16.32 11.57
N GLU A 164 -1.69 15.01 11.42
CA GLU A 164 -2.76 14.38 10.66
C GLU A 164 -3.36 13.24 11.49
N GLN A 165 -4.64 12.95 11.26
CA GLN A 165 -5.30 11.78 11.79
C GLN A 165 -5.63 10.83 10.64
N ALA A 166 -5.22 9.57 10.78
CA ALA A 166 -5.57 8.51 9.84
C ALA A 166 -6.35 7.40 10.55
N ARG A 167 -7.25 6.78 9.79
CA ARG A 167 -8.01 5.61 10.24
C ARG A 167 -7.50 4.41 9.48
N GLU A 168 -7.11 3.39 10.21
CA GLU A 168 -6.47 2.20 9.66
C GLU A 168 -7.10 0.96 10.29
N ARG A 169 -7.35 -0.07 9.48
CA ARG A 169 -7.90 -1.35 9.93
C ARG A 169 -6.79 -2.38 10.03
N PHE A 170 -6.56 -2.89 11.22
CA PHE A 170 -5.70 -4.06 11.42
C PHE A 170 -6.34 -5.31 10.83
N THR A 171 -5.84 -5.73 9.67
CA THR A 171 -6.27 -6.95 9.00
C THR A 171 -5.18 -8.00 9.12
N THR A 172 -5.50 -9.14 9.74
CA THR A 172 -4.53 -10.23 9.89
C THR A 172 -4.27 -10.96 8.57
N PHE A 173 -3.13 -11.65 8.47
CA PHE A 173 -2.84 -12.56 7.36
C PHE A 173 -3.99 -13.55 7.06
N GLN A 174 -4.56 -14.14 8.13
CA GLN A 174 -5.65 -15.10 8.00
C GLN A 174 -6.93 -14.44 7.46
N GLU A 175 -7.22 -13.21 7.87
CA GLU A 175 -8.33 -12.44 7.32
C GLU A 175 -8.10 -12.10 5.84
N PHE A 176 -6.92 -11.61 5.46
CA PHE A 176 -6.63 -11.35 4.04
C PHE A 176 -6.81 -12.62 3.19
N SER A 177 -6.29 -13.76 3.64
CA SER A 177 -6.49 -15.04 2.95
C SER A 177 -7.97 -15.43 2.85
N ALA A 178 -8.76 -15.21 3.91
CA ALA A 178 -10.17 -15.53 3.93
C ALA A 178 -10.99 -14.58 3.03
N LEU A 179 -10.75 -13.28 3.11
CA LEU A 179 -11.42 -12.24 2.34
C LEU A 179 -11.10 -12.35 0.84
N ALA A 180 -9.86 -12.68 0.49
CA ALA A 180 -9.48 -12.98 -0.90
C ALA A 180 -10.32 -14.14 -1.44
N LYS A 181 -10.45 -15.24 -0.68
CA LYS A 181 -11.29 -16.38 -1.07
C LYS A 181 -12.77 -16.02 -1.14
N LEU A 182 -13.30 -15.29 -0.15
CA LEU A 182 -14.70 -14.85 -0.10
C LEU A 182 -15.06 -13.88 -1.23
N SER A 183 -14.10 -13.12 -1.75
CA SER A 183 -14.31 -12.27 -2.91
C SER A 183 -14.76 -13.06 -4.14
N GLY A 184 -14.36 -14.34 -4.23
CA GLY A 184 -14.53 -15.20 -5.40
C GLY A 184 -13.63 -14.83 -6.58
N ALA A 185 -12.83 -13.76 -6.46
CA ALA A 185 -12.07 -13.16 -7.55
C ALA A 185 -10.58 -13.49 -7.51
N MET A 186 -10.04 -13.77 -6.31
CA MET A 186 -8.62 -14.08 -6.11
C MET A 186 -8.43 -15.23 -5.13
N SER A 187 -7.22 -15.79 -5.14
CA SER A 187 -6.76 -16.77 -4.15
C SER A 187 -5.35 -16.45 -3.68
N LEU A 188 -5.04 -16.82 -2.43
CA LEU A 188 -3.69 -16.71 -1.89
C LEU A 188 -2.76 -17.67 -2.64
N LEU A 189 -1.70 -17.11 -3.22
CA LEU A 189 -0.65 -17.88 -3.89
C LEU A 189 0.52 -18.14 -2.92
N ASP A 190 1.01 -17.10 -2.24
CA ASP A 190 2.13 -17.19 -1.30
C ASP A 190 2.17 -15.99 -0.35
N CYS A 191 3.03 -16.05 0.67
CA CYS A 191 3.36 -14.94 1.55
C CYS A 191 4.84 -14.95 1.94
N TYR A 192 5.53 -13.82 1.77
CA TYR A 192 6.95 -13.67 2.07
C TYR A 192 7.19 -12.75 3.26
N GLY A 193 8.28 -13.00 4.00
CA GLY A 193 8.68 -12.21 5.17
C GLY A 193 9.44 -10.92 4.81
N ASP A 194 9.85 -10.75 3.55
CA ASP A 194 10.56 -9.58 3.03
C ASP A 194 10.46 -9.62 1.49
N TYR A 195 11.05 -8.63 0.79
CA TYR A 195 11.13 -8.61 -0.67
C TYR A 195 12.07 -9.66 -1.28
N ARG A 196 12.73 -10.48 -0.46
CA ARG A 196 13.54 -11.61 -0.93
C ARG A 196 12.67 -12.86 -1.04
N LEU A 197 12.67 -13.49 -2.22
CA LEU A 197 11.85 -14.68 -2.48
C LEU A 197 12.26 -15.92 -1.65
N ASP A 198 13.47 -15.92 -1.08
CA ASP A 198 13.95 -16.97 -0.18
C ASP A 198 13.67 -16.68 1.30
N GLN A 199 13.06 -15.53 1.63
CA GLN A 199 12.67 -15.18 3.00
C GLN A 199 11.23 -15.64 3.27
N PRO A 200 11.03 -16.72 4.07
CA PRO A 200 9.68 -17.15 4.43
C PRO A 200 8.98 -16.11 5.30
N PHE A 201 7.65 -16.08 5.20
CA PHE A 201 6.80 -15.39 6.18
C PHE A 201 6.74 -16.23 7.47
N ASP A 202 7.60 -15.90 8.42
CA ASP A 202 7.70 -16.52 9.73
C ASP A 202 8.02 -15.47 10.80
N ASN A 203 8.22 -15.88 12.05
CA ASN A 203 8.54 -14.94 13.13
C ASN A 203 10.04 -14.63 13.27
N SER A 204 10.88 -15.04 12.31
CA SER A 204 12.32 -14.78 12.35
C SER A 204 12.62 -13.28 12.25
N HIS A 205 13.76 -12.85 12.78
CA HIS A 205 14.18 -11.45 12.75
C HIS A 205 14.31 -10.89 11.32
N ASP A 206 14.58 -11.75 10.34
CA ASP A 206 14.74 -11.35 8.94
C ASP A 206 13.40 -11.19 8.21
N ALA A 207 12.32 -11.78 8.74
CA ALA A 207 10.95 -11.51 8.28
C ALA A 207 10.47 -10.15 8.84
N ARG A 208 10.71 -9.08 8.10
CA ARG A 208 10.41 -7.68 8.49
C ARG A 208 9.10 -7.15 7.92
N ARG A 209 8.49 -7.88 7.00
CA ARG A 209 7.26 -7.51 6.28
C ARG A 209 6.35 -8.71 6.12
N MET A 210 5.09 -8.41 5.86
CA MET A 210 4.11 -9.36 5.36
C MET A 210 3.83 -9.01 3.90
N VAL A 211 4.44 -9.76 2.97
CA VAL A 211 4.28 -9.54 1.53
C VAL A 211 3.37 -10.63 0.99
N ILE A 212 2.09 -10.30 0.89
CA ILE A 212 1.03 -11.22 0.44
C ILE A 212 1.00 -11.21 -1.10
N VAL A 213 1.03 -12.40 -1.70
CA VAL A 213 0.84 -12.58 -3.14
C VAL A 213 -0.48 -13.29 -3.39
N LEU A 214 -1.42 -12.58 -3.99
CA LEU A 214 -2.69 -13.11 -4.47
C LEU A 214 -2.62 -13.32 -5.98
N GLN A 215 -3.37 -14.28 -6.48
CA GLN A 215 -3.54 -14.52 -7.91
C GLN A 215 -5.01 -14.36 -8.30
N ALA A 216 -5.26 -13.61 -9.39
CA ALA A 216 -6.58 -13.53 -10.00
C ALA A 216 -7.02 -14.91 -10.50
N ASN A 217 -8.24 -15.31 -10.14
CA ASN A 217 -8.78 -16.60 -10.54
C ASN A 217 -8.89 -16.64 -12.07
N LYS A 218 -8.49 -17.75 -12.69
CA LYS A 218 -8.72 -17.96 -14.12
C LYS A 218 -10.22 -18.06 -14.34
N THR A 219 -10.81 -17.13 -15.07
CA THR A 219 -12.17 -17.30 -15.59
C THR A 219 -12.17 -18.54 -16.49
N SER A 220 -12.95 -19.54 -16.09
CA SER A 220 -13.20 -20.77 -16.84
C SER A 220 -13.93 -20.50 -18.15
#